data_AF-A0A6L8NHN5-F1
#
_entry.id   AF-A0A6L8NHN5-F1
#
_cell.length_a   1.000
_cell.length_b   1.000
_cell.length_c   1.000
_cell.angle_alpha   90.00
_cell.angle_beta   90.00
_cell.angle_gamma   90.00
#
_symmetry.space_group_name_H-M   'P 1'
#
loop_
_entity.id
_entity.type
_entity.pdbx_description
1 polymer ?
#
loop_
_entity_poly.entity_id
_entity_poly.type
_entity_poly.pdbx_seq_one_letter_code
_entity_poly.pdbx_strand_id
1 'polypeptide(L)'
;AAAGVGPEELADWESYGLLTAAADGSFDAGAVTVARLVADLGRFGLEPRHLRAMRAAADREAGLVEQVVAPLRRHPNPRTRARAEATAKELATLSVRLHAALMETALGVRID
;
A
#
# COMPACT_ATOMS: atom_id res chain seq x y z
N ALA A 1 1.88 21.36 -7.85
CA ALA A 1 2.18 19.99 -8.28
C ALA A 1 3.01 19.27 -7.21
N ALA A 2 2.40 18.51 -6.30
CA ALA A 2 3.04 18.03 -5.06
C ALA A 2 4.06 16.87 -5.24
N ALA A 3 4.16 16.30 -6.45
CA ALA A 3 5.10 15.24 -6.81
C ALA A 3 5.92 15.52 -8.08
N GLY A 4 5.78 16.70 -8.71
CA GLY A 4 6.40 16.96 -10.02
C GLY A 4 5.79 16.17 -11.19
N VAL A 5 4.61 15.58 -10.98
CA VAL A 5 3.88 14.73 -11.92
C VAL A 5 2.79 15.54 -12.63
N GLY A 6 2.62 15.33 -13.94
CA GLY A 6 1.60 15.98 -14.75
C GLY A 6 0.18 15.42 -14.52
N PRO A 7 -0.88 16.16 -14.87
CA PRO A 7 -2.26 15.70 -14.73
C PRO A 7 -2.57 14.43 -15.56
N GLU A 8 -1.93 14.27 -16.72
CA GLU A 8 -2.11 13.07 -17.56
C GLU A 8 -1.50 11.82 -16.92
N GLU A 9 -0.31 11.94 -16.31
CA GLU A 9 0.32 10.84 -15.57
C GLU A 9 -0.49 10.45 -14.34
N LEU A 10 -1.04 11.42 -13.60
CA LEU A 10 -1.93 11.15 -12.47
C LEU A 10 -3.18 10.37 -12.91
N ALA A 11 -3.83 10.81 -14.00
CA ALA A 11 -4.99 10.13 -14.55
C ALA A 11 -4.65 8.69 -15.02
N ASP A 12 -3.48 8.50 -15.63
CA ASP A 12 -2.99 7.17 -16.01
C ASP A 12 -2.83 6.26 -14.78
N TRP A 13 -2.18 6.76 -13.72
CA TRP A 13 -1.94 5.99 -12.50
C TRP A 13 -3.23 5.65 -11.75
N GLU A 14 -4.22 6.55 -11.75
CA GLU A 14 -5.58 6.28 -11.26
C GLU A 14 -6.29 5.21 -12.10
N SER A 15 -6.15 5.24 -13.43
CA SER A 15 -6.73 4.21 -14.31
C SER A 15 -6.16 2.81 -14.03
N TYR A 16 -4.91 2.74 -13.60
CA TYR A 16 -4.26 1.52 -13.15
C TYR A 16 -4.56 1.14 -11.69
N GLY A 17 -5.29 1.99 -10.97
CA GLY A 17 -5.66 1.78 -9.56
C GLY A 17 -4.49 1.97 -8.60
N LEU A 18 -3.42 2.64 -9.01
CA LEU A 18 -2.27 2.91 -8.13
C LEU A 18 -2.56 4.08 -7.18
N LEU A 19 -3.35 5.04 -7.63
CA LEU A 19 -3.81 6.18 -6.84
C LEU A 19 -5.33 6.21 -6.78
N THR A 20 -5.85 6.90 -5.77
CA THR A 20 -7.27 7.19 -5.65
C THR A 20 -7.40 8.56 -4.99
N ALA A 21 -7.95 9.53 -5.72
CA ALA A 21 -8.32 10.80 -5.12
C ALA A 21 -9.49 10.61 -4.12
N ALA A 22 -9.51 11.46 -3.09
CA ALA A 22 -10.66 11.61 -2.23
C ALA A 22 -11.85 12.20 -3.00
N ALA A 23 -13.04 12.18 -2.40
CA ALA A 23 -14.27 12.66 -3.03
C ALA A 23 -14.22 14.15 -3.44
N ASP A 24 -13.35 14.95 -2.80
CA ASP A 24 -13.10 16.36 -3.12
C ASP A 24 -11.98 16.57 -4.14
N GLY A 25 -11.43 15.49 -4.71
CA GLY A 25 -10.33 15.51 -5.67
C GLY A 25 -8.94 15.68 -5.03
N SER A 26 -8.85 15.69 -3.70
CA SER A 26 -7.56 15.79 -3.00
C SER A 26 -6.85 14.43 -2.89
N PHE A 27 -5.53 14.46 -2.76
CA PHE A 27 -4.71 13.28 -2.45
C PHE A 27 -4.17 13.40 -1.03
N ASP A 28 -4.32 12.34 -0.25
CA ASP A 28 -3.74 12.28 1.09
C ASP A 28 -2.22 12.02 1.05
N ALA A 29 -1.59 12.04 2.23
CA ALA A 29 -0.14 11.82 2.35
C ALA A 29 0.30 10.42 1.85
N GLY A 30 -0.56 9.41 1.95
CA GLY A 30 -0.30 8.06 1.45
C GLY A 30 -0.27 8.05 -0.07
N ALA A 31 -1.29 8.63 -0.70
CA ALA A 31 -1.36 8.78 -2.15
C ALA A 31 -0.18 9.59 -2.70
N VAL A 32 0.24 10.68 -2.03
CA VAL A 32 1.43 11.44 -2.43
C VAL A 32 2.71 10.58 -2.33
N THR A 33 2.81 9.72 -1.31
CA THR A 33 3.96 8.81 -1.16
C THR A 33 3.99 7.77 -2.29
N VAL A 34 2.84 7.16 -2.60
CA VAL A 34 2.72 6.23 -3.73
C VAL A 34 3.07 6.91 -5.05
N ALA A 35 2.56 8.12 -5.29
CA ALA A 35 2.84 8.90 -6.49
C ALA A 35 4.36 9.12 -6.70
N ARG A 36 5.09 9.46 -5.63
CA ARG A 36 6.55 9.63 -5.68
C ARG A 36 7.27 8.32 -5.99
N LEU A 37 6.88 7.22 -5.35
CA LEU A 37 7.47 5.90 -5.59
C LEU A 37 7.21 5.41 -7.01
N VAL A 38 6.00 5.61 -7.55
CA VAL A 38 5.68 5.28 -8.95
C VAL A 38 6.56 6.10 -9.90
N ALA A 39 6.73 7.40 -9.65
CA ALA A 39 7.61 8.24 -10.46
C ALA A 39 9.08 7.75 -10.42
N ASP A 40 9.59 7.41 -9.24
CA ASP A 40 10.96 6.92 -9.07
C ASP A 40 11.18 5.56 -9.74
N LEU A 41 10.22 4.63 -9.63
CA LEU A 41 10.25 3.35 -10.34
C LEU A 41 10.20 3.54 -11.86
N GLY A 42 9.44 4.52 -12.34
CA GLY A 42 9.38 4.89 -13.76
C GLY A 42 10.73 5.29 -14.35
N ARG A 43 11.66 5.86 -13.55
CA ARG A 43 13.04 6.16 -13.99
C ARG A 43 13.85 4.93 -14.36
N PHE A 44 13.42 3.75 -13.91
CA PHE A 44 14.02 2.45 -14.26
C PHE A 44 13.21 1.68 -15.33
N GLY A 45 12.22 2.33 -15.96
CA GLY A 45 11.38 1.72 -17.00
C GLY A 45 10.15 0.95 -16.48
N LEU A 46 9.85 1.01 -15.18
CA LEU A 46 8.66 0.39 -14.61
C LEU A 46 7.43 1.28 -14.79
N GLU A 47 6.70 1.02 -15.86
CA GLU A 47 5.41 1.67 -16.12
C GLU A 47 4.29 1.21 -15.16
N PRO A 48 3.23 2.03 -14.97
CA PRO A 48 2.09 1.75 -14.09
C PRO A 48 1.44 0.37 -14.29
N ARG A 49 1.34 -0.09 -15.54
CA ARG A 49 0.79 -1.42 -15.87
C ARG A 49 1.54 -2.58 -15.19
N HIS A 50 2.85 -2.43 -14.97
CA HIS A 50 3.70 -3.43 -14.30
C HIS A 50 3.47 -3.45 -12.79
N LEU A 51 3.01 -2.33 -12.22
CA LEU A 51 2.80 -2.16 -10.78
C LEU A 51 1.43 -2.69 -10.31
N ARG A 52 0.52 -3.02 -11.22
CA ARG A 52 -0.80 -3.60 -10.89
C ARG A 52 -0.68 -4.85 -10.02
N ALA A 53 0.34 -5.68 -10.25
CA ALA A 53 0.57 -6.88 -9.46
C ALA A 53 0.95 -6.56 -8.00
N MET A 54 1.81 -5.55 -7.80
CA MET A 54 2.15 -5.04 -6.47
C MET A 54 0.92 -4.46 -5.76
N ARG A 55 0.11 -3.65 -6.46
CA ARG A 55 -1.16 -3.13 -5.91
C ARG A 55 -2.09 -4.25 -5.49
N ALA A 56 -2.30 -5.24 -6.34
CA ALA A 56 -3.18 -6.37 -6.05
C ALA A 56 -2.67 -7.23 -4.88
N ALA A 57 -1.34 -7.35 -4.69
CA ALA A 57 -0.77 -8.01 -3.53
C ALA A 57 -1.06 -7.23 -2.24
N ALA A 58 -0.84 -5.92 -2.24
CA ALA A 58 -1.14 -5.05 -1.10
C ALA A 58 -2.63 -5.10 -0.71
N ASP A 59 -3.55 -5.06 -1.68
CA ASP A 59 -4.99 -5.16 -1.41
C ASP A 59 -5.36 -6.52 -0.77
N ARG A 60 -4.75 -7.62 -1.23
CA ARG A 60 -4.96 -8.96 -0.62
C ARG A 60 -4.42 -9.02 0.80
N GLU A 61 -3.23 -8.49 1.04
CA GLU A 61 -2.62 -8.43 2.37
C GLU A 61 -3.47 -7.60 3.34
N ALA A 62 -3.94 -6.43 2.91
CA ALA A 62 -4.87 -5.60 3.68
C ALA A 62 -6.17 -6.35 4.00
N GLY A 63 -6.71 -7.11 3.04
CA GLY A 63 -7.89 -7.96 3.26
C GLY A 63 -7.67 -9.03 4.33
N LEU A 64 -6.50 -9.69 4.35
CA LEU A 64 -6.15 -10.67 5.39
C LEU A 64 -6.04 -10.01 6.77
N VAL A 65 -5.41 -8.83 6.84
CA VAL A 65 -5.36 -8.06 8.09
C VAL A 65 -6.76 -7.73 8.57
N GLU A 66 -7.64 -7.24 7.69
CA GLU A 66 -9.02 -6.89 8.03
C GLU A 66 -9.80 -8.10 8.56
N GLN A 67 -9.66 -9.27 7.92
CA GLN A 67 -10.30 -10.51 8.39
C GLN A 67 -9.93 -10.87 9.83
N VAL A 68 -8.68 -10.61 10.23
CA VAL A 68 -8.20 -10.87 11.60
C VAL A 68 -8.71 -9.81 12.58
N VAL A 69 -8.74 -8.53 12.21
CA VAL A 69 -9.05 -7.43 13.15
C VAL A 69 -10.53 -7.09 13.23
N ALA A 70 -11.34 -7.40 12.21
CA ALA A 70 -12.77 -7.10 12.18
C ALA A 70 -13.55 -7.68 13.38
N PRO A 71 -13.31 -8.94 13.83
CA PRO A 71 -13.95 -9.46 15.04
C PRO A 71 -13.55 -8.70 16.31
N LEU A 72 -12.28 -8.29 16.42
CA LEU A 72 -11.77 -7.55 17.58
C LEU A 72 -12.44 -6.18 17.72
N ARG A 73 -12.65 -5.48 16.60
CA ARG A 73 -13.35 -4.18 16.55
C ARG A 73 -14.80 -4.27 17.01
N ARG A 74 -15.47 -5.39 16.72
CA ARG A 74 -16.89 -5.64 17.06
C ARG A 74 -17.09 -6.22 18.47
N HIS A 75 -16.00 -6.54 19.17
CA HIS A 75 -16.06 -7.22 20.46
C HIS A 75 -16.67 -6.32 21.57
N PRO A 76 -17.52 -6.85 22.48
CA PRO A 76 -18.19 -6.05 23.51
C PRO A 76 -17.23 -5.44 24.56
N ASN A 77 -16.11 -6.13 24.86
CA ASN A 77 -15.09 -5.61 25.79
C ASN A 77 -14.27 -4.45 25.17
N PRO A 78 -14.28 -3.24 25.77
CA PRO A 78 -13.52 -2.08 25.30
C PRO A 78 -12.01 -2.32 25.17
N ARG A 79 -11.41 -3.12 26.06
CA ARG A 79 -9.98 -3.45 26.00
C ARG A 79 -9.64 -4.28 24.76
N THR A 80 -10.53 -5.20 24.36
CA THR A 80 -10.36 -5.98 23.13
C THR A 80 -10.45 -5.10 21.89
N ARG A 81 -11.40 -4.15 21.86
CA ARG A 81 -11.49 -3.19 20.75
C ARG A 81 -10.25 -2.32 20.64
N ALA A 82 -9.73 -1.82 21.76
CA ALA A 82 -8.52 -1.01 21.79
C ALA A 82 -7.29 -1.78 21.23
N ARG A 83 -7.25 -3.11 21.38
CA ARG A 83 -6.17 -3.95 20.83
C ARG A 83 -6.24 -4.10 19.31
N ALA A 84 -7.42 -3.94 18.68
CA ALA A 84 -7.58 -4.17 17.25
C ALA A 84 -6.64 -3.32 16.38
N GLU A 85 -6.45 -2.05 16.74
CA GLU A 85 -5.53 -1.13 16.05
C GLU A 85 -4.06 -1.54 16.21
N ALA A 86 -3.67 -1.95 17.41
CA ALA A 86 -2.31 -2.44 17.66
C ALA A 86 -2.04 -3.73 16.87
N THR A 87 -3.00 -4.65 16.83
CA THR A 87 -2.90 -5.87 16.04
C THR A 87 -2.85 -5.60 14.53
N ALA A 88 -3.63 -4.63 14.03
CA ALA A 88 -3.56 -4.24 12.62
C ALA A 88 -2.16 -3.73 12.24
N LYS A 89 -1.58 -2.86 13.08
CA LYS A 89 -0.22 -2.32 12.88
C LYS A 89 0.86 -3.40 12.93
N GLU A 90 0.76 -4.33 13.87
CA GLU A 90 1.69 -5.44 14.00
C GLU A 90 1.64 -6.35 12.77
N LEU A 91 0.43 -6.73 12.32
CA LEU A 91 0.26 -7.55 11.12
C LEU A 91 0.77 -6.85 9.86
N ALA A 92 0.47 -5.56 9.68
CA ALA A 92 0.98 -4.78 8.56
C ALA A 92 2.53 -4.73 8.55
N THR A 93 3.14 -4.54 9.72
CA THR A 93 4.61 -4.55 9.88
C THR A 93 5.21 -5.90 9.50
N LEU A 94 4.58 -7.00 9.94
CA LEU A 94 5.02 -8.35 9.58
C LEU A 94 4.86 -8.64 8.09
N SER A 95 3.77 -8.19 7.45
CA SER A 95 3.56 -8.35 6.01
C SER A 95 4.63 -7.64 5.19
N VAL A 96 4.96 -6.40 5.53
CA VAL A 96 6.04 -5.66 4.83
C VAL A 96 7.38 -6.37 4.97
N ARG A 97 7.71 -6.86 6.17
CA ARG A 97 8.95 -7.62 6.41
C ARG A 97 8.98 -8.95 5.65
N LEU A 98 7.85 -9.65 5.59
CA LEU A 98 7.72 -10.87 4.80
C LEU A 98 7.92 -10.59 3.31
N HIS A 99 7.31 -9.53 2.79
CA HIS A 99 7.47 -9.13 1.39
C HIS A 99 8.93 -8.84 1.04
N ALA A 100 9.63 -8.06 1.87
CA ALA A 100 11.04 -7.77 1.69
C ALA A 100 11.90 -9.05 1.68
N ALA A 101 11.71 -9.95 2.66
CA ALA A 101 12.45 -11.21 2.72
C ALA A 101 12.18 -12.13 1.52
N LEU A 102 10.95 -12.15 1.00
CA LEU A 102 10.60 -12.89 -0.21
C LEU A 102 11.28 -12.29 -1.46
N MET A 103 11.36 -10.97 -1.57
CA MET A 103 12.09 -10.30 -2.66
C MET A 103 13.59 -10.59 -2.59
N GLU A 104 14.20 -10.49 -1.40
CA GLU A 104 15.61 -10.84 -1.19
C GLU A 104 15.90 -12.28 -1.63
N THR A 105 15.03 -13.21 -1.23
CA THR A 105 15.13 -14.63 -1.60
C THR A 105 15.02 -14.83 -3.11
N ALA A 106 14.10 -14.13 -3.77
CA ALA A 106 13.87 -14.25 -5.20
C ALA A 106 15.01 -13.65 -6.05
N LEU A 107 15.63 -12.58 -5.56
CA LEU A 107 16.72 -11.88 -6.24
C LEU A 107 18.10 -12.42 -5.88
N GLY A 108 18.22 -13.17 -4.79
CA GLY A 108 19.51 -13.62 -4.25
C GLY A 108 20.35 -12.46 -3.70
N VAL A 109 19.72 -11.37 -3.28
CA VAL A 109 20.38 -10.16 -2.71
C VAL A 109 19.75 -9.80 -1.38
N ARG A 110 20.48 -9.10 -0.50
CA ARG A 110 19.91 -8.47 0.70
C ARG A 110 19.53 -7.02 0.41
N ILE A 111 18.42 -6.60 0.98
CA ILE A 111 17.85 -5.25 0.92
C ILE A 111 17.93 -4.71 2.36
N ASP A 112 19.16 -4.45 2.81
CA ASP A 112 19.51 -3.88 4.10
C ASP A 112 19.61 -2.34 4.08
#